data_AF-A0A914T5E0-F1
#
_entry.id   AF-A0A914T5E0-F1
#
_cell.length_a   1.000
_cell.length_b   1.000
_cell.length_c   1.000
_cell.angle_alpha   90.00
_cell.angle_beta   90.00
_cell.angle_gamma   90.00
#
_symmetry.space_group_name_H-M   'P 1'
#
loop_
_entity.id
_entity.type
_entity.pdbx_description
1 polymer ?
#
loop_
_entity_poly.entity_id
_entity_poly.type
_entity_poly.pdbx_seq_one_letter_code
_entity_poly.pdbx_strand_id
1 'polypeptide(L)'
;MNLIKHASTIYHPAPIEIVYSYGVYNDCIPQIEAMNVKTVSGLISEEDLSTYQKPLLYICDDLIDNVSESYLDTLFIKLSHHLQMGVVFTTQSLFSKKLRVAKKNVHYYVLLRSPSDAQSIKNLGIQLFPNQSKFFWDSYKKAVAKLYSYLLVDLHPSSSSELRLRSNIFPPEITTVYQPKVTL
;
A
#
# COMPACT_ATOMS: atom_id res chain seq x y z
N MET A 1 -11.45 0.10 -3.33
CA MET A 1 -12.64 0.21 -2.44
C MET A 1 -12.58 -0.67 -1.20
N ASN A 2 -12.23 -1.97 -1.27
CA ASN A 2 -12.22 -2.83 -0.07
C ASN A 2 -11.35 -2.29 1.09
N LEU A 3 -10.22 -1.66 0.77
CA LEU A 3 -9.37 -1.01 1.76
C LEU A 3 -10.12 0.02 2.62
N ILE A 4 -10.93 0.87 1.98
CA ILE A 4 -11.75 1.90 2.64
C ILE A 4 -12.88 1.24 3.43
N LYS A 5 -13.62 0.31 2.79
CA LYS A 5 -14.77 -0.38 3.40
C LYS A 5 -14.42 -1.12 4.68
N HIS A 6 -13.23 -1.70 4.75
CA HIS A 6 -12.76 -2.49 5.88
C HIS A 6 -11.72 -1.77 6.73
N ALA A 7 -11.53 -0.46 6.53
CA ALA A 7 -10.48 0.30 7.20
C ALA A 7 -10.56 0.19 8.73
N SER A 8 -11.77 0.20 9.28
CA SER A 8 -12.02 0.09 10.73
C SER A 8 -11.62 -1.27 11.33
N THR A 9 -11.51 -2.32 10.51
CA THR A 9 -11.21 -3.68 10.97
C THR A 9 -9.78 -4.13 10.66
N ILE A 10 -9.18 -3.61 9.59
CA ILE A 10 -7.85 -4.06 9.13
C ILE A 10 -6.70 -3.17 9.61
N TYR A 11 -6.99 -1.93 10.01
CA TYR A 11 -6.00 -1.02 10.58
C TYR A 11 -6.06 -1.04 12.11
N HIS A 12 -4.90 -0.91 12.73
CA HIS A 12 -4.79 -0.73 14.17
C HIS A 12 -3.76 0.36 14.50
N PRO A 13 -4.15 1.44 15.21
CA PRO A 13 -5.53 1.78 15.56
C PRO A 13 -6.38 2.05 14.31
N ALA A 14 -7.70 1.88 14.44
CA ALA A 14 -8.62 2.17 13.34
C ALA A 14 -8.57 3.68 13.00
N PRO A 15 -8.55 4.07 11.71
CA PRO A 15 -8.60 5.48 11.35
C PRO A 15 -9.95 6.08 11.74
N ILE A 16 -9.92 7.23 12.40
CA ILE A 16 -11.11 8.05 12.69
C ILE A 16 -11.53 8.79 11.43
N GLU A 17 -10.57 9.21 10.63
CA GLU A 17 -10.81 9.96 9.41
C GLU A 17 -10.04 9.35 8.24
N ILE A 18 -10.67 9.38 7.06
CA ILE A 18 -10.07 8.92 5.80
C ILE A 18 -10.16 10.05 4.80
N VAL A 19 -9.04 10.34 4.15
CA VAL A 19 -8.95 11.34 3.08
C VAL A 19 -8.40 10.69 1.82
N TYR A 20 -9.10 10.87 0.71
CA TYR A 20 -8.77 10.32 -0.60
C TYR A 20 -8.43 11.45 -1.57
N SER A 21 -7.14 11.56 -1.88
CA SER A 21 -6.61 12.49 -2.86
C SER A 21 -6.51 11.82 -4.23
N TYR A 22 -7.03 12.47 -5.27
CA TYR A 22 -7.03 11.96 -6.65
C TYR A 22 -6.43 12.95 -7.63
N GLY A 23 -5.77 12.44 -8.69
CA GLY A 23 -5.25 13.27 -9.78
C GLY A 23 -6.32 13.66 -10.82
N VAL A 24 -7.22 12.74 -11.15
CA VAL A 24 -8.29 12.94 -12.13
C VAL A 24 -9.61 12.47 -11.53
N TYR A 25 -10.65 13.30 -11.63
CA TYR A 25 -11.99 12.93 -11.17
C TYR A 25 -12.57 11.84 -12.09
N ASN A 26 -13.06 10.76 -11.51
CA ASN A 26 -13.64 9.62 -12.24
C ASN A 26 -14.86 9.05 -11.50
N ASP A 27 -15.52 8.06 -12.10
CA ASP A 27 -16.76 7.46 -11.58
C ASP A 27 -16.61 6.75 -10.22
N CYS A 28 -15.38 6.50 -9.76
CA CYS A 28 -15.13 5.93 -8.44
C CYS A 28 -15.22 6.98 -7.33
N ILE A 29 -14.99 8.27 -7.63
CA ILE A 29 -14.95 9.34 -6.62
C ILE A 29 -16.31 9.49 -5.91
N PRO A 30 -17.46 9.58 -6.61
CA PRO A 30 -18.77 9.60 -5.94
C PRO A 30 -19.03 8.40 -5.04
N GLN A 31 -18.52 7.22 -5.43
CA GLN A 31 -18.67 6.00 -4.62
C GLN A 31 -17.85 6.05 -3.34
N ILE A 32 -16.68 6.72 -3.37
CA ILE A 32 -15.82 6.94 -2.21
C ILE A 32 -16.48 7.96 -1.27
N GLU A 33 -17.01 9.06 -1.80
CA GLU A 33 -17.75 10.07 -1.03
C GLU A 33 -18.95 9.47 -0.30
N ALA A 34 -19.69 8.58 -0.97
CA ALA A 34 -20.81 7.85 -0.38
C ALA A 34 -20.41 6.94 0.81
N MET A 35 -19.12 6.64 0.98
CA MET A 35 -18.59 5.92 2.15
C MET A 35 -18.15 6.85 3.28
N ASN A 36 -18.57 8.12 3.25
CA ASN A 36 -18.18 9.16 4.22
C ASN A 36 -16.67 9.42 4.26
N VAL A 37 -16.01 9.31 3.09
CA VAL A 37 -14.60 9.64 2.92
C VAL A 37 -14.49 11.04 2.32
N LYS A 38 -13.59 11.86 2.88
CA LYS A 38 -13.30 13.18 2.30
C LYS A 38 -12.47 13.02 1.04
N THR A 39 -12.91 13.62 -0.06
CA THR A 39 -12.21 13.57 -1.35
C THR A 39 -11.57 14.92 -1.65
N VAL A 40 -10.35 14.88 -2.19
CA VAL A 40 -9.58 16.10 -2.52
C VAL A 40 -8.94 15.94 -3.88
N SER A 41 -9.05 16.95 -4.73
CA SER A 41 -8.29 17.00 -5.99
C SER A 41 -6.85 17.41 -5.70
N GLY A 42 -5.88 16.59 -6.11
CA GLY A 42 -4.46 16.85 -5.87
C GLY A 42 -4.00 16.48 -4.45
N LEU A 43 -2.80 16.96 -4.11
CA LEU A 43 -2.16 16.72 -2.81
C LEU A 43 -2.58 17.76 -1.77
N ILE A 44 -2.66 17.32 -0.53
CA ILE A 44 -2.95 18.16 0.63
C ILE A 44 -1.64 18.69 1.21
N SER A 45 -1.60 19.97 1.59
CA SER A 45 -0.42 20.54 2.24
C SER A 45 -0.17 19.89 3.61
N GLU A 46 1.06 19.96 4.12
CA GLU A 46 1.38 19.46 5.46
C GLU A 46 0.58 20.19 6.56
N GLU A 47 0.36 21.49 6.38
CA GLU A 47 -0.45 22.32 7.27
C GLU A 47 -1.90 21.85 7.29
N ASP A 48 -2.51 21.64 6.12
CA ASP A 48 -3.89 21.15 6.04
C ASP A 48 -4.02 19.73 6.58
N LEU A 49 -3.04 18.85 6.34
CA LEU A 49 -3.02 17.49 6.90
C LEU A 49 -3.06 17.47 8.43
N SER A 50 -2.56 18.52 9.08
CA SER A 50 -2.58 18.65 10.55
C SER A 50 -3.99 18.94 11.11
N THR A 51 -4.90 19.45 10.28
CA THR A 51 -6.27 19.84 10.69
C THR A 51 -7.24 18.66 10.79
N TYR A 52 -6.90 17.53 10.16
CA TYR A 52 -7.72 16.31 10.17
C TYR A 52 -7.60 15.54 11.49
N GLN A 53 -8.67 14.85 11.86
CA GLN A 53 -8.73 14.01 13.05
C GLN A 53 -7.80 12.80 12.93
N LYS A 54 -7.19 12.41 14.06
CA LYS A 54 -6.24 11.30 14.14
C LYS A 54 -6.82 10.16 14.98
N PRO A 55 -6.57 8.87 14.65
CA PRO A 55 -5.69 8.42 13.58
C PRO A 55 -6.26 8.68 12.17
N LEU A 56 -5.40 9.15 11.26
CA LEU A 56 -5.79 9.51 9.89
C LEU A 56 -5.33 8.42 8.91
N LEU A 57 -6.17 8.05 7.94
CA LEU A 57 -5.74 7.31 6.75
C LEU A 57 -5.75 8.25 5.54
N TYR A 58 -4.57 8.58 5.03
CA TYR A 58 -4.40 9.40 3.84
C TYR A 58 -4.07 8.53 2.62
N ILE A 59 -4.94 8.56 1.60
CA ILE A 59 -4.83 7.75 0.39
C ILE A 59 -4.57 8.68 -0.80
N CYS A 60 -3.44 8.51 -1.47
CA CYS A 60 -3.06 9.25 -2.67
C CYS A 60 -3.16 8.33 -3.90
N ASP A 61 -4.16 8.54 -4.75
CA ASP A 61 -4.38 7.74 -5.95
C ASP A 61 -3.94 8.47 -7.22
N ASP A 62 -3.05 7.85 -7.98
CA ASP A 62 -2.53 8.32 -9.28
C ASP A 62 -1.91 9.73 -9.23
N LEU A 63 -1.35 10.10 -8.07
CA LEU A 63 -0.77 11.42 -7.85
C LEU A 63 0.76 11.45 -7.92
N ILE A 64 1.42 10.29 -7.97
CA ILE A 64 2.86 10.18 -7.82
C ILE A 64 3.67 11.00 -8.83
N ASP A 65 3.18 11.11 -10.06
CA ASP A 65 3.86 11.85 -11.12
C ASP A 65 3.85 13.37 -10.85
N ASN A 66 2.86 13.85 -10.10
CA ASN A 66 2.71 15.25 -9.71
C ASN A 66 3.30 15.56 -8.33
N VAL A 67 3.79 14.54 -7.60
CA VAL A 67 4.39 14.72 -6.27
C VAL A 67 5.89 15.01 -6.37
N SER A 68 6.39 15.91 -5.52
CA SER A 68 7.83 16.15 -5.33
C SER A 68 8.45 15.09 -4.42
N GLU A 69 9.74 14.78 -4.64
CA GLU A 69 10.47 13.84 -3.77
C GLU A 69 10.47 14.32 -2.31
N SER A 70 10.66 15.62 -2.07
CA SER A 70 10.63 16.20 -0.73
C SER A 70 9.30 16.02 0.01
N TYR A 71 8.18 16.07 -0.71
CA TYR A 71 6.86 15.85 -0.10
C TYR A 71 6.65 14.38 0.28
N LEU A 72 7.07 13.44 -0.58
CA LEU A 72 7.06 12.01 -0.25
C LEU A 72 7.94 11.72 0.97
N ASP A 73 9.15 12.29 1.00
CA ASP A 73 10.07 12.11 2.12
C ASP A 73 9.43 12.58 3.44
N THR A 74 8.79 13.74 3.44
CA THR A 74 8.07 14.26 4.60
C THR A 74 6.92 13.34 5.01
N LEU A 75 6.11 12.85 4.07
CA LEU A 75 5.02 11.90 4.38
C LEU A 75 5.51 10.59 5.00
N PHE A 76 6.55 9.97 4.41
CA PHE A 76 7.02 8.64 4.81
C PHE A 76 7.95 8.65 6.02
N ILE A 77 8.73 9.72 6.23
CA ILE A 77 9.69 9.81 7.34
C ILE A 77 9.08 10.53 8.54
N LYS A 78 8.42 11.67 8.33
CA LYS A 78 8.03 12.56 9.42
C LYS A 78 6.59 12.32 9.86
N LEU A 79 5.65 12.40 8.92
CA LEU A 79 4.24 12.55 9.27
C LEU A 79 3.58 11.23 9.67
N SER A 80 3.98 10.11 9.06
CA SER A 80 3.46 8.77 9.42
C SER A 80 3.71 8.42 10.89
N HIS A 81 4.90 8.71 11.41
CA HIS A 81 5.31 8.35 12.76
C HIS A 81 4.86 9.36 13.84
N HIS A 82 4.79 10.65 13.51
CA HIS A 82 4.45 11.69 14.48
C HIS A 82 2.95 12.01 14.58
N LEU A 83 2.14 11.71 13.55
CA LEU A 83 0.73 12.13 13.48
C LEU A 83 -0.29 11.00 13.53
N GLN A 84 0.07 9.79 13.99
CA GLN A 84 -0.83 8.62 13.96
C GLN A 84 -1.52 8.48 12.60
N MET A 85 -0.72 8.53 11.53
CA MET A 85 -1.23 8.60 10.17
C MET A 85 -0.77 7.41 9.33
N GLY A 86 -1.72 6.65 8.79
CA GLY A 86 -1.47 5.70 7.71
C GLY A 86 -1.41 6.42 6.37
N VAL A 87 -0.42 6.10 5.54
CA VAL A 87 -0.30 6.65 4.18
C VAL A 87 -0.36 5.51 3.18
N VAL A 88 -1.23 5.67 2.18
CA VAL A 88 -1.37 4.74 1.05
C VAL A 88 -1.13 5.54 -0.22
N PHE A 89 -0.29 5.03 -1.10
CA PHE A 89 -0.06 5.62 -2.41
C PHE A 89 -0.14 4.54 -3.47
N THR A 90 -0.73 4.87 -4.61
CA THR A 90 -0.70 4.01 -5.80
C THR A 90 0.40 4.48 -6.74
N THR A 91 1.04 3.54 -7.42
CA THR A 91 2.07 3.84 -8.41
C THR A 91 2.07 2.80 -9.51
N GLN A 92 2.34 3.25 -10.73
CA GLN A 92 2.53 2.37 -11.89
C GLN A 92 3.99 1.89 -12.02
N SER A 93 4.94 2.51 -11.30
CA SER A 93 6.37 2.21 -11.41
C SER A 93 7.03 2.05 -10.05
N LEU A 94 7.34 0.80 -9.71
CA LEU A 94 7.96 0.45 -8.43
C LEU A 94 9.39 1.02 -8.28
N PHE A 95 10.08 1.36 -9.38
CA PHE A 95 11.46 1.85 -9.35
C PHE A 95 11.59 3.31 -9.82
N SER A 96 10.50 4.07 -9.77
CA SER A 96 10.57 5.52 -9.95
C SER A 96 11.58 6.14 -8.96
N LYS A 97 12.42 7.06 -9.45
CA LYS A 97 13.45 7.73 -8.63
C LYS A 97 12.82 8.44 -7.43
N LYS A 98 11.62 9.01 -7.61
CA LYS A 98 10.86 9.71 -6.57
C LYS A 98 10.49 8.83 -5.38
N LEU A 99 10.44 7.51 -5.55
CA LEU A 99 10.04 6.57 -4.50
C LEU A 99 11.21 6.05 -3.67
N ARG A 100 12.43 6.53 -3.88
CA ARG A 100 13.63 5.95 -3.25
C ARG A 100 13.49 5.88 -1.72
N VAL A 101 13.04 6.95 -1.08
CA VAL A 101 12.86 7.03 0.36
C VAL A 101 11.61 6.28 0.81
N ALA A 102 10.48 6.48 0.13
CA ALA A 102 9.23 5.77 0.42
C ALA A 102 9.44 4.25 0.44
N LYS A 103 10.15 3.69 -0.55
CA LYS A 103 10.44 2.25 -0.63
C LYS A 103 11.25 1.71 0.54
N LYS A 104 12.12 2.52 1.14
CA LYS A 104 12.93 2.10 2.29
C LYS A 104 12.15 2.11 3.59
N ASN A 105 11.10 2.93 3.67
CA ASN A 105 10.34 3.16 4.90
C ASN A 105 8.91 2.58 4.84
N VAL A 106 8.52 1.97 3.73
CA VAL A 106 7.18 1.40 3.60
C VAL A 106 7.07 0.12 4.43
N HIS A 107 5.98 -0.01 5.17
CA HIS A 107 5.67 -1.22 5.92
C HIS A 107 5.01 -2.30 5.07
N TYR A 108 4.33 -1.93 3.99
CA TYR A 108 3.56 -2.87 3.18
C TYR A 108 3.69 -2.57 1.69
N TYR A 109 3.88 -3.60 0.87
CA TYR A 109 3.60 -3.54 -0.56
C TYR A 109 2.33 -4.31 -0.88
N VAL A 110 1.45 -3.72 -1.70
CA VAL A 110 0.33 -4.44 -2.32
C VAL A 110 0.63 -4.55 -3.81
N LEU A 111 1.03 -5.75 -4.24
CA LEU A 111 1.47 -6.02 -5.60
C LEU A 111 0.32 -6.60 -6.42
N LEU A 112 -0.17 -5.83 -7.38
CA LEU A 112 -1.18 -6.26 -8.35
C LEU A 112 -0.51 -6.95 -9.55
N ARG A 113 -1.32 -7.62 -10.38
CA ARG A 113 -0.85 -8.22 -11.62
C ARG A 113 -0.34 -7.13 -12.57
N SER A 114 0.97 -7.10 -12.81
CA SER A 114 1.59 -6.24 -13.83
C SER A 114 2.46 -7.07 -14.80
N PRO A 115 1.91 -7.51 -15.94
CA PRO A 115 2.66 -8.29 -16.93
C PRO A 115 3.79 -7.47 -17.59
N SER A 116 3.55 -6.19 -17.86
CA SER A 116 4.51 -5.27 -18.48
C SER A 116 5.70 -4.93 -17.56
N ASP A 117 5.51 -4.98 -16.25
CA ASP A 117 6.54 -4.64 -15.25
C ASP A 117 6.94 -5.84 -14.37
N ALA A 118 6.82 -7.06 -14.90
CA ALA A 118 7.16 -8.28 -14.18
C ALA A 118 8.64 -8.31 -13.70
N GLN A 119 9.55 -7.65 -14.43
CA GLN A 119 10.96 -7.59 -14.06
C GLN A 119 11.19 -6.77 -12.78
N SER A 120 10.49 -5.65 -12.61
CA SER A 120 10.54 -4.87 -11.38
C SER A 120 10.08 -5.69 -10.17
N ILE A 121 9.00 -6.45 -10.32
CA ILE A 121 8.51 -7.32 -9.24
C ILE A 121 9.54 -8.41 -8.90
N LYS A 122 10.19 -9.02 -9.89
CA LYS A 122 11.29 -9.97 -9.65
C LYS A 122 12.46 -9.31 -8.91
N ASN A 123 12.86 -8.11 -9.33
CA ASN A 123 13.95 -7.37 -8.70
C ASN A 123 13.62 -7.02 -7.24
N LEU A 124 12.38 -6.65 -6.94
CA LEU A 124 11.91 -6.46 -5.56
C LEU A 124 12.04 -7.76 -4.76
N GLY A 125 11.62 -8.89 -5.34
CA GLY A 125 11.77 -10.20 -4.73
C GLY A 125 13.22 -10.54 -4.38
N ILE A 126 14.17 -10.23 -5.25
CA ILE A 126 15.61 -10.41 -4.98
C ILE A 126 16.06 -9.52 -3.81
N GLN A 127 15.61 -8.27 -3.77
CA GLN A 127 15.98 -7.33 -2.70
C GLN A 127 15.41 -7.74 -1.34
N LEU A 128 14.16 -8.19 -1.29
CA LEU A 128 13.47 -8.54 -0.04
C LEU A 128 13.73 -9.98 0.42
N PHE A 129 14.03 -10.88 -0.52
CA PHE A 129 14.23 -12.32 -0.29
C PHE A 129 15.48 -12.82 -1.01
N PRO A 130 16.69 -12.34 -0.66
CA PRO A 130 17.92 -12.64 -1.42
C PRO A 130 18.19 -14.15 -1.58
N ASN A 131 17.91 -14.94 -0.55
CA ASN A 131 18.10 -16.40 -0.56
C ASN A 131 16.82 -17.19 -0.89
N GLN A 132 15.71 -16.50 -1.14
CA GLN A 132 14.38 -17.10 -1.35
C GLN A 132 13.59 -16.41 -2.48
N SER A 133 14.29 -15.80 -3.44
CA SER A 133 13.66 -15.01 -4.53
C SER A 133 12.74 -15.86 -5.41
N LYS A 134 13.07 -17.15 -5.60
CA LYS A 134 12.20 -18.12 -6.28
C LYS A 134 10.88 -18.33 -5.53
N PHE A 135 10.94 -18.47 -4.21
CA PHE A 135 9.74 -18.61 -3.37
C PHE A 135 8.86 -17.35 -3.46
N PHE A 136 9.45 -16.16 -3.41
CA PHE A 136 8.73 -14.91 -3.60
C PHE A 136 8.02 -14.88 -4.97
N TRP A 137 8.75 -15.18 -6.05
CA TRP A 137 8.21 -15.15 -7.41
C TRP A 137 7.07 -16.16 -7.61
N ASP A 138 7.21 -17.36 -7.07
CA ASP A 138 6.15 -18.37 -7.14
C ASP A 138 4.92 -17.97 -6.32
N SER A 139 5.12 -17.34 -5.16
CA SER A 139 4.02 -16.81 -4.33
C SER A 139 3.27 -15.68 -5.03
N TYR A 140 4.00 -14.73 -5.64
CA TYR A 140 3.40 -13.66 -6.45
C TYR A 140 2.56 -14.23 -7.59
N LYS A 141 3.10 -15.12 -8.42
CA LYS A 141 2.34 -15.72 -9.54
C LYS A 141 1.05 -16.40 -9.09
N LYS A 142 1.08 -17.09 -7.94
CA LYS A 142 -0.10 -17.74 -7.36
C LYS A 142 -1.11 -16.71 -6.85
N ALA A 143 -0.62 -15.68 -6.14
CA ALA A 143 -1.44 -14.65 -5.56
C ALA A 143 -2.17 -13.81 -6.61
N VAL A 144 -1.54 -13.52 -7.75
CA VAL A 144 -2.10 -12.70 -8.83
C VAL A 144 -2.71 -13.50 -9.99
N ALA A 145 -2.95 -14.80 -9.81
CA ALA A 145 -3.46 -15.68 -10.86
C ALA A 145 -4.89 -15.32 -11.30
N LYS A 146 -5.70 -14.78 -10.37
CA LYS A 146 -7.08 -14.34 -10.63
C LYS A 146 -7.12 -12.85 -10.97
N LEU A 147 -8.15 -12.41 -11.69
CA LEU A 147 -8.35 -10.99 -11.95
C LEU A 147 -8.56 -10.22 -10.63
N TYR A 148 -8.01 -9.00 -10.54
CA TYR A 148 -8.09 -8.11 -9.36
C TYR A 148 -7.48 -8.66 -8.05
N SER A 149 -6.72 -9.76 -8.13
CA SER A 149 -6.01 -10.31 -6.98
C SER A 149 -4.63 -9.65 -6.78
N TYR A 150 -4.09 -9.78 -5.57
CA TYR A 150 -2.88 -9.09 -5.14
C TYR A 150 -2.03 -9.97 -4.21
N LEU A 151 -0.74 -9.65 -4.13
CA LEU A 151 0.15 -10.12 -3.07
C LEU A 151 0.45 -8.97 -2.11
N LEU A 152 0.07 -9.11 -0.85
CA LEU A 152 0.56 -8.27 0.25
C LEU A 152 1.94 -8.78 0.68
N VAL A 153 2.92 -7.87 0.72
CA VAL A 153 4.24 -8.07 1.31
C VAL A 153 4.33 -7.24 2.58
N ASP A 154 4.48 -7.90 3.72
CA ASP A 154 4.58 -7.27 5.04
C ASP A 154 6.04 -7.13 5.46
N LEU A 155 6.47 -5.88 5.59
CA LEU A 155 7.80 -5.45 5.99
C LEU A 155 7.81 -4.79 7.37
N HIS A 156 6.68 -4.77 8.08
CA HIS A 156 6.60 -4.14 9.38
C HIS A 156 7.50 -4.90 10.38
N PRO A 157 8.36 -4.20 11.16
CA PRO A 157 9.38 -4.85 12.00
C PRO A 157 8.80 -5.73 13.10
N SER A 158 7.58 -5.43 13.56
CA SER A 158 6.87 -6.22 14.58
C SER A 158 6.08 -7.40 14.03
N SER A 159 6.00 -7.56 12.70
CA SER A 159 5.23 -8.64 12.09
C SER A 159 5.96 -9.98 12.12
N SER A 160 5.21 -11.06 12.33
CA SER A 160 5.75 -12.42 12.21
C SER A 160 6.27 -12.69 10.80
N SER A 161 7.45 -13.31 10.70
CA SER A 161 8.05 -13.72 9.43
C SER A 161 7.16 -14.69 8.64
N GLU A 162 6.32 -15.47 9.34
CA GLU A 162 5.37 -16.42 8.75
C GLU A 162 4.23 -15.72 8.01
N LEU A 163 3.90 -14.48 8.38
CA LEU A 163 2.82 -13.68 7.78
C LEU A 163 3.33 -12.69 6.72
N ARG A 164 4.59 -12.85 6.30
CA ARG A 164 5.26 -11.89 5.42
C ARG A 164 4.61 -11.78 4.03
N LEU A 165 4.09 -12.88 3.49
CA LEU A 165 3.43 -12.91 2.18
C LEU A 165 1.99 -13.40 2.32
N ARG A 166 1.02 -12.55 1.96
CA ARG A 166 -0.41 -12.83 2.13
C ARG A 166 -1.24 -12.37 0.92
N SER A 167 -2.42 -12.94 0.75
CA SER A 167 -3.47 -12.44 -0.14
C SER A 167 -4.84 -12.64 0.50
N ASN A 168 -5.88 -12.02 -0.06
CA ASN A 168 -7.26 -12.13 0.41
C ASN A 168 -7.41 -11.72 1.89
N ILE A 169 -6.87 -10.55 2.24
CA ILE A 169 -6.84 -10.05 3.63
C ILE A 169 -8.15 -9.37 4.06
N PHE A 170 -9.10 -9.19 3.14
CA PHE A 170 -10.35 -8.48 3.42
C PHE A 170 -11.47 -9.48 3.70
N PRO A 171 -12.30 -9.28 4.74
CA PRO A 171 -13.51 -10.06 4.93
C PRO A 171 -14.46 -9.93 3.72
N PRO A 172 -15.26 -10.97 3.38
CA PRO A 172 -15.34 -12.29 4.02
C PRO A 172 -14.31 -13.29 3.47
N GLU A 173 -13.28 -12.84 2.75
CA GLU A 173 -12.31 -13.73 2.15
C GLU A 173 -11.47 -14.45 3.22
N ILE A 174 -11.03 -15.67 2.90
CA ILE A 174 -10.11 -16.41 3.75
C ILE A 174 -8.68 -16.03 3.35
N THR A 175 -7.96 -15.41 4.28
CA THR A 175 -6.57 -15.01 4.07
C THR A 175 -5.70 -16.21 3.71
N THR A 176 -5.00 -16.07 2.59
CA THR A 176 -4.01 -17.06 2.16
C THR A 176 -2.64 -16.59 2.61
N VAL A 177 -1.89 -17.46 3.29
CA VAL A 177 -0.52 -17.21 3.71
C VAL A 177 0.42 -18.06 2.85
N TYR A 178 1.49 -17.45 2.35
CA TYR A 178 2.51 -18.15 1.55
C TYR A 178 3.75 -18.39 2.40
N GLN A 179 4.16 -19.65 2.52
CA GLN A 179 5.35 -20.05 3.28
C GLN A 179 6.35 -20.81 2.39
N PRO A 180 7.66 -20.68 2.67
CA PRO A 180 8.67 -21.47 1.97
C PRO A 180 8.44 -22.96 2.27
N LYS A 181 8.78 -23.82 1.31
CA LYS A 181 8.79 -25.26 1.55
C LYS A 181 9.85 -25.56 2.61
N VAL A 182 9.46 -26.25 3.68
CA VAL A 182 10.41 -26.81 4.64
C VAL A 182 11.12 -27.97 3.94
N THR A 183 12.41 -27.81 3.66
CA THR A 183 13.25 -28.94 3.28
C THR A 183 13.63 -29.64 4.59
N LEU A 184 13.06 -30.80 4.84
CA LEU A 184 13.46 -31.69 5.94
C LEU A 184 14.86 -32.27 5.68
#